data_AF-A0A7W0Y615-F1
#
_entry.id   AF-A0A7W0Y615-F1
#
_cell.length_a   1.000
_cell.length_b   1.000
_cell.length_c   1.000
_cell.angle_alpha   90.00
_cell.angle_beta   90.00
_cell.angle_gamma   90.00
#
_symmetry.space_group_name_H-M   'P 1'
#
loop_
_entity.id
_entity.type
_entity.pdbx_description
1 polymer ?
#
loop_
_entity_poly.entity_id
_entity_poly.type
_entity_poly.pdbx_seq_one_letter_code
_entity_poly.pdbx_strand_id
1 'polypeptide(L)'
;MALRLGGLGDLDPEAVPLPNGTEVTTRVDRLIDGTSEGELRLQGATGRVAKLEADRVEVVFLDGKRATYLRSEVTPRKLGVVRYAYRRAAAWEQLRPCVVIDTVVGSRAWGVSDVGSDEDRRGVFVLPTAWTTGLVDPPLDLNSLDGSQSYWEIGKAVRQALRADPNTLEMLFASPEVVDPMGAELIAMREGFLSQEIYGAFGRYALSQLDRLEHNQRLAEHRVTIIDWLRVDPSLELDAA
;
A
#
# COMPACT_ATOMS: atom_id res chain seq x y z
N MET A 1 -6.93 20.83 -35.91
CA MET A 1 -7.09 21.72 -34.74
C MET A 1 -7.19 20.82 -33.51
N ALA A 2 -6.06 20.58 -32.85
CA ALA A 2 -5.97 19.60 -31.76
C ALA A 2 -6.70 20.14 -30.52
N LEU A 3 -7.84 19.54 -30.18
CA LEU A 3 -8.42 19.64 -28.86
C LEU A 3 -7.47 18.97 -27.87
N ARG A 4 -6.41 19.70 -27.46
CA ARG A 4 -5.77 19.43 -26.17
C ARG A 4 -6.80 19.84 -25.12
N LEU A 5 -7.69 18.91 -24.79
CA LEU A 5 -8.46 18.96 -23.55
C LEU A 5 -7.42 19.01 -22.43
N GLY A 6 -7.20 20.21 -21.89
CA GLY A 6 -6.31 20.47 -20.76
C GLY A 6 -6.87 19.87 -19.48
N GLY A 7 -7.05 18.55 -19.42
CA GLY A 7 -7.67 17.85 -18.30
C GLY A 7 -6.80 17.79 -17.04
N LEU A 8 -5.90 18.75 -16.84
CA LEU A 8 -4.80 18.71 -15.88
C LEU A 8 -4.37 20.08 -15.33
N GLY A 9 -5.02 21.19 -15.68
CA GLY A 9 -4.73 22.49 -15.05
C GLY A 9 -5.14 22.54 -13.56
N ASP A 10 -6.05 21.64 -13.16
CA ASP A 10 -6.77 21.72 -11.88
C ASP A 10 -6.21 20.79 -10.80
N LEU A 11 -5.23 19.93 -11.12
CA LEU A 11 -4.62 19.02 -10.16
C LEU A 11 -3.28 19.59 -9.70
N ASP A 12 -3.26 20.16 -8.49
CA ASP A 12 -2.03 20.58 -7.83
C ASP A 12 -1.17 19.33 -7.50
N PRO A 13 0.00 19.16 -8.15
CA PRO A 13 0.89 18.04 -7.90
C PRO A 13 1.44 18.03 -6.47
N GLU A 14 1.39 19.15 -5.74
CA GLU A 14 1.85 19.29 -4.36
C GLU A 14 0.78 18.86 -3.34
N ALA A 15 -0.51 18.99 -3.70
CA ALA A 15 -1.64 18.54 -2.89
C ALA A 15 -1.90 17.03 -2.94
N VAL A 16 -1.22 16.28 -3.82
CA VAL A 16 -1.47 14.84 -3.96
C VAL A 16 -0.78 14.05 -2.84
N PRO A 17 -1.48 13.20 -2.08
CA PRO A 17 -0.82 12.34 -1.11
C PRO A 17 0.15 11.38 -1.81
N LEU A 18 1.26 11.05 -1.13
CA LEU A 18 2.29 10.17 -1.66
C LEU A 18 2.29 8.84 -0.91
N PRO A 19 1.59 7.80 -1.43
CA PRO A 19 1.66 6.46 -0.87
C PRO A 19 3.08 5.94 -0.73
N ASN A 20 3.30 5.10 0.28
CA ASN A 20 4.55 4.37 0.41
C ASN A 20 4.81 3.58 -0.89
N GLY A 21 6.04 3.63 -1.38
CA GLY A 21 6.47 3.09 -2.66
C GLY A 21 6.31 4.03 -3.86
N THR A 22 5.65 5.19 -3.71
CA THR A 22 5.49 6.16 -4.81
C THR A 22 6.86 6.65 -5.28
N GLU A 23 7.13 6.51 -6.58
CA GLU A 23 8.35 7.05 -7.19
C GLU A 23 8.25 8.57 -7.32
N VAL A 24 9.25 9.27 -6.77
CA VAL A 24 9.32 10.73 -6.72
C VAL A 24 10.67 11.22 -7.22
N THR A 25 10.68 12.46 -7.70
CA THR A 25 11.86 13.24 -8.06
C THR A 25 12.01 14.42 -7.10
N THR A 26 13.21 14.63 -6.57
CA THR A 26 13.52 15.74 -5.66
C THR A 26 13.58 17.05 -6.43
N ARG A 27 13.13 18.15 -5.83
CA ARG A 27 13.12 19.49 -6.42
C ARG A 27 14.17 20.41 -5.82
N VAL A 28 14.83 19.98 -4.75
CA VAL A 28 15.83 20.74 -4.01
C VAL A 28 16.99 19.83 -3.64
N ASP A 29 18.14 20.44 -3.38
CA ASP A 29 19.29 19.73 -2.83
C ASP A 29 19.04 19.44 -1.33
N ARG A 30 19.46 18.27 -0.85
CA ARG A 30 19.26 17.84 0.54
C ARG A 30 20.43 17.00 1.03
N LEU A 31 20.89 17.26 2.26
CA LEU A 31 21.87 16.41 2.92
C LEU A 31 21.22 15.12 3.42
N ILE A 32 21.92 13.99 3.25
CA ILE A 32 21.48 12.68 3.74
C ILE A 32 21.78 12.56 5.25
N ASP A 33 20.77 12.15 6.01
CA ASP A 33 20.88 11.93 7.46
C ASP A 33 21.85 10.77 7.78
N GLY A 34 22.74 10.96 8.76
CA GLY A 34 23.61 9.89 9.28
C GLY A 34 24.95 9.66 8.57
N THR A 35 25.36 10.52 7.64
CA THR A 35 26.71 10.47 7.04
C THR A 35 27.65 11.46 7.72
N SER A 36 28.81 10.99 8.20
CA SER A 36 29.84 11.81 8.85
C SER A 36 30.44 12.91 7.95
N GLU A 37 30.24 12.79 6.63
CA GLU A 37 30.74 13.71 5.60
C GLU A 37 29.65 14.53 4.90
N GLY A 38 28.39 14.47 5.33
CA GLY A 38 27.32 15.31 4.77
C GLY A 38 27.13 15.09 3.27
N GLU A 39 26.70 13.89 2.88
CA GLU A 39 26.48 13.58 1.48
C GLU A 39 25.26 14.33 0.93
N LEU A 40 25.48 15.18 -0.07
CA LEU A 40 24.43 15.94 -0.73
C LEU A 40 23.72 15.08 -1.78
N ARG A 41 22.38 15.05 -1.75
CA ARG A 41 21.55 14.68 -2.91
C ARG A 41 21.14 15.93 -3.64
N LEU A 42 21.42 15.96 -4.93
CA LEU A 42 21.03 17.05 -5.81
C LEU A 42 19.54 16.98 -6.16
N GLN A 43 18.96 18.11 -6.51
CA GLN A 43 17.67 18.20 -7.17
C GLN A 43 17.68 17.35 -8.46
N GLY A 44 16.53 16.75 -8.78
CA GLY A 44 16.40 15.80 -9.89
C GLY A 44 16.73 14.35 -9.51
N ALA A 45 17.22 14.09 -8.30
CA ALA A 45 17.40 12.73 -7.81
C ALA A 45 16.05 12.00 -7.72
N THR A 46 16.04 10.70 -8.04
CA THR A 46 14.84 9.86 -7.99
C THR A 46 14.91 8.90 -6.82
N GLY A 47 13.80 8.72 -6.12
CA GLY A 47 13.67 7.78 -5.02
C GLY A 47 12.23 7.29 -4.86
N ARG A 48 11.98 6.51 -3.80
CA ARG A 48 10.65 6.05 -3.42
C ARG A 48 10.27 6.59 -2.06
N VAL A 49 9.02 7.01 -1.91
CA VAL A 49 8.48 7.40 -0.61
C VAL A 49 8.48 6.18 0.30
N ALA A 50 9.14 6.29 1.44
CA ALA A 50 9.17 5.26 2.46
C ALA A 50 8.23 5.57 3.62
N LYS A 51 8.01 6.86 3.89
CA LYS A 51 7.10 7.33 4.92
C LYS A 51 6.58 8.72 4.56
N LEU A 52 5.34 9.01 4.95
CA LEU A 52 4.74 10.34 4.88
C LEU A 52 4.16 10.68 6.26
N GLU A 53 4.65 11.76 6.86
CA GLU A 53 4.18 12.29 8.14
C GLU A 53 3.85 13.77 7.98
N ALA A 54 2.56 14.13 8.02
CA ALA A 54 2.08 15.49 7.75
C ALA A 54 2.65 16.05 6.43
N ASP A 55 3.54 17.03 6.49
CA ASP A 55 4.21 17.65 5.35
C ASP A 55 5.61 17.09 5.07
N ARG A 56 6.07 16.08 5.81
CA ARG A 56 7.40 15.47 5.66
C ARG A 56 7.32 14.14 4.93
N VAL A 57 8.13 14.01 3.88
CA VAL A 57 8.25 12.83 3.04
C VAL A 57 9.65 12.26 3.25
N GLU A 58 9.71 11.05 3.77
CA GLU A 58 10.95 10.30 3.81
C GLU A 58 11.14 9.56 2.49
N VAL A 59 12.25 9.83 1.80
CA VAL A 59 12.57 9.25 0.50
C VAL A 59 13.75 8.30 0.64
N VAL A 60 13.58 7.06 0.22
CA VAL A 60 14.66 6.08 0.05
C VAL A 60 15.16 6.14 -1.39
N PHE A 61 16.47 6.35 -1.54
CA PHE A 61 17.16 6.37 -2.83
C PHE A 61 17.62 4.97 -3.25
N LEU A 62 18.08 4.83 -4.50
CA LEU A 62 18.52 3.54 -5.06
C LEU A 62 19.68 2.91 -4.29
N ASP A 63 20.57 3.73 -3.74
CA ASP A 63 21.67 3.31 -2.87
C ASP A 63 21.23 2.91 -1.44
N GLY A 64 19.92 2.95 -1.17
CA GLY A 64 19.33 2.61 0.13
C GLY A 64 19.39 3.73 1.16
N LYS A 65 20.04 4.86 0.87
CA LYS A 65 20.09 6.00 1.77
C LYS A 65 18.75 6.71 1.84
N ARG A 66 18.54 7.42 2.95
CA ARG A 66 17.26 8.07 3.28
C ARG A 66 17.49 9.56 3.50
N ALA A 67 16.58 10.38 3.01
CA ALA A 67 16.54 11.78 3.39
C ALA A 67 15.10 12.25 3.51
N THR A 68 14.89 13.19 4.43
CA THR A 68 13.58 13.79 4.66
C THR A 68 13.44 15.07 3.83
N TYR A 69 12.35 15.16 3.08
CA TYR A 69 11.96 16.32 2.29
C TYR A 69 10.63 16.86 2.78
N LEU A 70 10.32 18.11 2.47
CA LEU A 70 8.95 18.61 2.54
C LEU A 70 8.15 18.06 1.36
N ARG A 71 6.83 17.99 1.53
CA ARG A 71 5.92 17.53 0.47
C ARG A 71 6.05 18.39 -0.79
N SER A 72 6.22 19.70 -0.64
CA SER A 72 6.43 20.64 -1.76
C SER A 72 7.77 20.44 -2.48
N GLU A 73 8.73 19.76 -1.87
CA GLU A 73 10.09 19.56 -2.40
C GLU A 73 10.25 18.28 -3.22
N VAL A 74 9.19 17.50 -3.39
CA VAL A 74 9.19 16.27 -4.18
C VAL A 74 8.01 16.24 -5.15
N THR A 75 8.24 15.69 -6.34
CA THR A 75 7.20 15.53 -7.37
C THR A 75 7.08 14.07 -7.77
N PRO A 76 5.88 13.50 -7.88
CA PRO A 76 5.70 12.16 -8.43
C PRO A 76 6.23 12.01 -9.86
N ARG A 77 6.90 10.89 -10.17
CA ARG A 77 7.52 10.64 -11.48
C ARG A 77 6.52 10.27 -12.58
N LYS A 78 5.39 9.66 -12.23
CA LYS A 78 4.38 9.16 -13.19
C LYS A 78 2.99 9.72 -12.88
N LEU A 79 2.42 10.48 -13.81
CA LEU A 79 1.11 11.14 -13.65
C LEU A 79 -0.06 10.17 -13.41
N GLY A 80 -0.04 8.97 -13.99
CA GLY A 80 -1.05 7.94 -13.72
C GLY A 80 -1.07 7.49 -12.26
N VAL A 81 0.11 7.41 -11.63
CA VAL A 81 0.27 7.06 -10.21
C VAL A 81 -0.30 8.17 -9.32
N VAL A 82 -0.12 9.43 -9.71
CA VAL A 82 -0.68 10.62 -9.03
C VAL A 82 -2.20 10.57 -9.00
N ARG A 83 -2.83 10.37 -10.16
CA ARG A 83 -4.29 10.30 -10.26
C ARG A 83 -4.87 9.14 -9.47
N TYR A 84 -4.20 7.99 -9.49
CA TYR A 84 -4.58 6.84 -8.69
C TYR A 84 -4.46 7.12 -7.19
N ALA A 85 -3.34 7.67 -6.74
CA ALA A 85 -3.10 8.03 -5.34
C ALA A 85 -4.14 9.05 -4.83
N TYR A 86 -4.44 10.08 -5.62
CA TYR A 86 -5.46 11.08 -5.28
C TYR A 86 -6.84 10.45 -5.12
N ARG A 87 -7.29 9.64 -6.10
CA ARG A 87 -8.60 8.96 -6.02
C ARG A 87 -8.68 8.01 -4.83
N ARG A 88 -7.61 7.26 -4.57
CA ARG A 88 -7.52 6.35 -3.44
C ARG A 88 -7.62 7.09 -2.11
N ALA A 89 -6.90 8.20 -1.95
CA ALA A 89 -6.98 9.00 -0.74
C ALA A 89 -8.36 9.64 -0.56
N ALA A 90 -8.95 10.19 -1.63
CA ALA A 90 -10.31 10.71 -1.58
C ALA A 90 -11.34 9.63 -1.21
N ALA A 91 -11.19 8.42 -1.75
CA ALA A 91 -12.02 7.27 -1.38
C ALA A 91 -11.82 6.87 0.08
N TRP A 92 -10.57 6.84 0.57
CA TRP A 92 -10.26 6.54 1.96
C TRP A 92 -10.95 7.53 2.91
N GLU A 93 -10.77 8.84 2.70
CA GLU A 93 -11.37 9.88 3.53
C GLU A 93 -12.91 9.80 3.55
N GLN A 94 -13.53 9.52 2.41
CA GLN A 94 -14.99 9.52 2.29
C GLN A 94 -15.64 8.21 2.76
N LEU A 95 -14.96 7.07 2.63
CA LEU A 95 -15.56 5.74 2.84
C LEU A 95 -15.04 5.03 4.10
N ARG A 96 -13.92 5.44 4.69
CA ARG A 96 -13.45 4.91 5.99
C ARG A 96 -14.50 5.06 7.11
N PRO A 97 -15.28 6.15 7.19
CA PRO A 97 -16.38 6.27 8.14
C PRO A 97 -17.53 5.28 7.89
N CYS A 98 -17.58 4.64 6.72
CA CYS A 98 -18.60 3.65 6.35
C CYS A 98 -18.16 2.21 6.65
N VAL A 99 -17.06 2.02 7.38
CA VAL A 99 -16.63 0.71 7.88
C VAL A 99 -17.68 0.18 8.86
N VAL A 100 -18.05 -1.09 8.69
CA VAL A 100 -19.05 -1.81 9.50
C VAL A 100 -18.45 -2.97 10.31
N ILE A 101 -17.27 -3.44 9.90
CA ILE A 101 -16.46 -4.44 10.60
C ILE A 101 -15.00 -3.99 10.56
N ASP A 102 -14.30 -4.04 11.69
CA ASP A 102 -12.86 -3.80 11.79
C ASP A 102 -12.23 -4.88 12.66
N THR A 103 -11.24 -5.59 12.13
CA THR A 103 -10.65 -6.77 12.77
C THR A 103 -9.14 -6.64 12.78
N VAL A 104 -8.54 -6.78 13.96
CA VAL A 104 -7.09 -7.00 14.06
C VAL A 104 -6.78 -8.40 13.52
N VAL A 105 -5.81 -8.48 12.61
CA VAL A 105 -5.37 -9.73 11.96
C VAL A 105 -3.87 -9.92 12.11
N GLY A 106 -3.34 -11.02 11.58
CA GLY A 106 -1.90 -11.27 11.58
C GLY A 106 -1.35 -11.63 12.96
N SER A 107 -0.08 -11.32 13.19
CA SER A 107 0.69 -11.84 14.34
C SER A 107 0.05 -11.51 15.69
N ARG A 108 -0.57 -10.33 15.83
CA ARG A 108 -1.29 -9.92 17.03
C ARG A 108 -2.55 -10.74 17.28
N ALA A 109 -3.34 -11.00 16.24
CA ALA A 109 -4.57 -11.79 16.36
C ALA A 109 -4.27 -13.25 16.79
N TRP A 110 -3.13 -13.78 16.35
CA TRP A 110 -2.71 -15.16 16.64
C TRP A 110 -1.79 -15.30 17.86
N GLY A 111 -1.50 -14.21 18.59
CA GLY A 111 -0.65 -14.24 19.78
C GLY A 111 0.83 -14.58 19.51
N VAL A 112 1.29 -14.37 18.27
CA VAL A 112 2.69 -14.60 17.85
C VAL A 112 3.46 -13.29 17.68
N SER A 113 2.91 -12.17 18.15
CA SER A 113 3.53 -10.85 18.10
C SER A 113 4.62 -10.65 19.15
N ASP A 114 5.65 -9.89 18.80
CA ASP A 114 6.66 -9.34 19.71
C ASP A 114 6.51 -7.80 19.85
N VAL A 115 7.44 -7.15 20.56
CA VAL A 115 7.44 -5.69 20.80
C VAL A 115 7.56 -4.88 19.50
N GLY A 116 8.16 -5.44 18.45
CA GLY A 116 8.37 -4.78 17.16
C GLY A 116 7.29 -5.06 16.12
N SER A 117 6.34 -5.94 16.42
CA SER A 117 5.28 -6.33 15.48
C SER A 117 4.37 -5.15 15.17
N ASP A 118 3.99 -5.01 13.91
CA ASP A 118 2.98 -4.08 13.41
C ASP A 118 1.55 -4.57 13.74
N GLU A 119 0.59 -3.65 13.72
CA GLU A 119 -0.83 -3.99 13.86
C GLU A 119 -1.48 -3.89 12.49
N ASP A 120 -1.84 -5.05 11.94
CA ASP A 120 -2.62 -5.14 10.72
C ASP A 120 -4.10 -5.18 11.04
N ARG A 121 -4.88 -4.37 10.32
CA ARG A 121 -6.34 -4.36 10.42
C ARG A 121 -6.97 -4.68 9.09
N ARG A 122 -8.04 -5.48 9.14
CA ARG A 122 -8.86 -5.80 7.98
C ARG A 122 -10.32 -5.66 8.31
N GLY A 123 -11.14 -5.36 7.32
CA GLY A 123 -12.55 -5.22 7.59
C GLY A 123 -13.43 -5.02 6.37
N VAL A 124 -14.64 -4.58 6.64
CA VAL A 124 -15.68 -4.40 5.64
C VAL A 124 -16.26 -3.01 5.74
N PHE A 125 -16.52 -2.37 4.60
CA PHE A 125 -17.27 -1.12 4.51
C PHE A 125 -18.48 -1.27 3.59
N VAL A 126 -19.48 -0.42 3.79
CA VAL A 126 -20.67 -0.37 2.94
C VAL A 126 -20.63 0.92 2.13
N LEU A 127 -20.85 0.82 0.81
CA LEU A 127 -20.92 1.99 -0.04
C LEU A 127 -22.19 2.82 0.26
N PRO A 128 -22.08 4.14 0.47
CA PRO A 128 -23.25 5.00 0.48
C PRO A 128 -23.96 4.97 -0.88
N THR A 129 -25.28 5.12 -0.90
CA THR A 129 -26.09 5.06 -2.14
C THR A 129 -25.63 6.03 -3.23
N ALA A 130 -25.10 7.20 -2.85
CA ALA A 130 -24.57 8.16 -3.81
C ALA A 130 -23.39 7.61 -4.64
N TRP A 131 -22.64 6.63 -4.11
CA TRP A 131 -21.52 5.98 -4.78
C TRP A 131 -21.95 4.83 -5.69
N THR A 132 -23.17 4.31 -5.54
CA THR A 132 -23.68 3.17 -6.32
C THR A 132 -24.46 3.57 -7.57
N THR A 133 -24.71 4.87 -7.75
CA THR A 133 -25.53 5.42 -8.85
C THR A 133 -24.71 6.20 -9.88
N GLY A 134 -23.39 6.26 -9.71
CA GLY A 134 -22.47 6.91 -10.64
C GLY A 134 -22.24 6.10 -11.92
N LEU A 135 -21.77 6.78 -12.97
CA LEU A 135 -21.35 6.15 -14.23
C LEU A 135 -20.01 5.41 -14.13
N VAL A 136 -19.25 5.67 -13.07
CA VAL A 136 -17.94 5.06 -12.82
C VAL A 136 -18.09 4.10 -11.64
N ASP A 137 -17.51 2.92 -11.79
CA ASP A 137 -17.51 1.93 -10.72
C ASP A 137 -16.91 2.51 -9.42
N PRO A 138 -17.57 2.32 -8.28
CA PRO A 138 -17.04 2.76 -7.00
C PRO A 138 -15.81 1.94 -6.60
N PRO A 139 -14.96 2.48 -5.71
CA PRO A 139 -13.87 1.70 -5.14
C PRO A 139 -14.43 0.52 -4.35
N LEU A 140 -13.88 -0.66 -4.59
CA LEU A 140 -14.22 -1.88 -3.85
C LEU A 140 -13.20 -2.24 -2.76
N ASP A 141 -12.10 -1.48 -2.72
CA ASP A 141 -10.97 -1.65 -1.82
C ASP A 141 -10.59 -0.30 -1.23
N LEU A 142 -10.41 -0.27 0.08
CA LEU A 142 -9.74 0.82 0.77
C LEU A 142 -8.50 0.22 1.40
N ASN A 143 -7.34 0.82 1.18
CA ASN A 143 -6.20 0.45 2.01
C ASN A 143 -5.47 1.72 2.44
N SER A 144 -4.89 1.67 3.63
CA SER A 144 -4.18 2.79 4.20
C SER A 144 -2.92 3.09 3.38
N LEU A 145 -2.32 4.25 3.65
CA LEU A 145 -1.14 4.71 2.94
C LEU A 145 0.10 3.84 3.22
N ASP A 146 0.19 3.38 4.47
CA ASP A 146 1.25 2.53 5.01
C ASP A 146 0.98 1.03 4.79
N GLY A 147 -0.23 0.66 4.36
CA GLY A 147 -0.62 -0.72 4.06
C GLY A 147 -1.08 -1.54 5.27
N SER A 148 -1.06 -0.98 6.48
CA SER A 148 -1.47 -1.64 7.72
C SER A 148 -2.98 -1.91 7.80
N GLN A 149 -3.80 -1.21 7.00
CA GLN A 149 -5.25 -1.37 7.03
C GLN A 149 -5.80 -1.67 5.65
N SER A 150 -6.64 -2.70 5.54
CA SER A 150 -7.28 -3.11 4.28
C SER A 150 -8.76 -3.42 4.49
N TYR A 151 -9.65 -2.67 3.83
CA TYR A 151 -11.09 -2.85 3.90
C TYR A 151 -11.67 -3.17 2.53
N TRP A 152 -12.66 -4.07 2.50
CA TRP A 152 -13.38 -4.44 1.29
C TRP A 152 -14.83 -3.99 1.35
N GLU A 153 -15.37 -3.60 0.20
CA GLU A 153 -16.80 -3.34 0.07
C GLU A 153 -17.58 -4.62 0.41
N ILE A 154 -18.72 -4.51 1.09
CA ILE A 154 -19.48 -5.66 1.63
C ILE A 154 -19.79 -6.74 0.59
N GLY A 155 -20.24 -6.37 -0.61
CA GLY A 155 -20.48 -7.31 -1.71
C GLY A 155 -19.20 -7.97 -2.20
N LYS A 156 -18.08 -7.24 -2.26
CA LYS A 156 -16.77 -7.82 -2.57
C LYS A 156 -16.32 -8.80 -1.49
N ALA A 157 -16.43 -8.44 -0.21
CA ALA A 157 -16.07 -9.31 0.91
C ALA A 157 -16.86 -10.63 0.87
N VAL A 158 -18.18 -10.56 0.64
CA VAL A 158 -19.02 -11.76 0.45
C VAL A 158 -18.52 -12.62 -0.71
N ARG A 159 -18.22 -12.02 -1.87
CA ARG A 159 -17.68 -12.76 -3.03
C ARG A 159 -16.29 -13.38 -2.79
N GLN A 160 -15.47 -12.78 -1.92
CA GLN A 160 -14.18 -13.32 -1.53
C GLN A 160 -14.35 -14.47 -0.53
N ALA A 161 -15.19 -14.29 0.48
CA ALA A 161 -15.51 -15.31 1.47
C ALA A 161 -16.10 -16.57 0.83
N LEU A 162 -17.01 -16.42 -0.14
CA LEU A 162 -17.58 -17.52 -0.92
C LEU A 162 -16.53 -18.34 -1.70
N ARG A 163 -15.37 -17.76 -2.02
CA ARG A 163 -14.24 -18.44 -2.68
C ARG A 163 -13.17 -18.92 -1.70
N ALA A 164 -13.50 -18.94 -0.42
CA ALA A 164 -12.59 -19.27 0.68
C ALA A 164 -11.30 -18.42 0.69
N ASP A 165 -11.39 -17.14 0.35
CA ASP A 165 -10.24 -16.23 0.42
C ASP A 165 -9.65 -16.18 1.84
N PRO A 166 -8.36 -16.53 2.04
CA PRO A 166 -7.79 -16.67 3.37
C PRO A 166 -7.82 -15.38 4.20
N ASN A 167 -7.55 -14.23 3.56
CA ASN A 167 -7.51 -12.95 4.27
C ASN A 167 -8.90 -12.51 4.75
N THR A 168 -9.92 -12.75 3.91
CA THR A 168 -11.31 -12.45 4.24
C THR A 168 -11.82 -13.40 5.32
N LEU A 169 -11.54 -14.70 5.23
CA LEU A 169 -11.94 -15.66 6.25
C LEU A 169 -11.23 -15.42 7.58
N GLU A 170 -9.94 -15.09 7.57
CA GLU A 170 -9.21 -14.69 8.79
C GLU A 170 -9.92 -13.50 9.47
N MET A 171 -10.26 -12.46 8.71
CA MET A 171 -10.96 -11.27 9.22
C MET A 171 -12.35 -11.58 9.80
N LEU A 172 -13.11 -12.50 9.19
CA LEU A 172 -14.46 -12.88 9.65
C LEU A 172 -14.44 -13.80 10.88
N PHE A 173 -13.41 -14.63 11.04
CA PHE A 173 -13.32 -15.68 12.07
C PHE A 173 -12.34 -15.38 13.21
N ALA A 174 -11.56 -14.30 13.13
CA ALA A 174 -10.77 -13.79 14.25
C ALA A 174 -11.68 -13.13 15.31
N SER A 175 -11.30 -11.98 15.86
CA SER A 175 -12.12 -11.22 16.81
C SER A 175 -12.61 -9.91 16.17
N PRO A 176 -13.64 -9.97 15.30
CA PRO A 176 -14.13 -8.78 14.60
C PRO A 176 -14.82 -7.80 15.56
N GLU A 177 -14.44 -6.53 15.45
CA GLU A 177 -15.16 -5.41 16.05
C GLU A 177 -16.31 -5.01 15.11
N VAL A 178 -17.54 -5.25 15.54
CA VAL A 178 -18.74 -4.87 14.79
C VAL A 178 -19.18 -3.48 15.21
N VAL A 179 -19.10 -2.53 14.28
CA VAL A 179 -19.38 -1.11 14.55
C VAL A 179 -20.75 -0.65 14.02
N ASP A 180 -21.43 -1.50 13.24
CA ASP A 180 -22.74 -1.22 12.64
C ASP A 180 -23.60 -2.51 12.54
N PRO A 181 -24.95 -2.43 12.64
CA PRO A 181 -25.84 -3.59 12.51
C PRO A 181 -25.66 -4.41 11.22
N MET A 182 -25.33 -3.78 10.09
CA MET A 182 -25.05 -4.51 8.84
C MET A 182 -23.83 -5.41 8.97
N GLY A 183 -22.82 -4.99 9.74
CA GLY A 183 -21.68 -5.81 10.09
C GLY A 183 -22.08 -7.03 10.93
N ALA A 184 -23.01 -6.85 11.88
CA ALA A 184 -23.51 -7.93 12.72
C ALA A 184 -24.20 -9.03 11.90
N GLU A 185 -24.98 -8.64 10.89
CA GLU A 185 -25.63 -9.58 9.97
C GLU A 185 -24.60 -10.41 9.19
N LEU A 186 -23.56 -9.77 8.64
CA LEU A 186 -22.49 -10.48 7.92
C LEU A 186 -21.75 -11.47 8.84
N ILE A 187 -21.43 -11.05 10.06
CA ILE A 187 -20.77 -11.90 11.06
C ILE A 187 -21.67 -13.08 11.47
N ALA A 188 -22.99 -12.88 11.60
CA ALA A 188 -23.93 -13.95 11.91
C ALA A 188 -24.01 -15.02 10.80
N MET A 189 -23.76 -14.64 9.54
CA MET A 189 -23.79 -15.55 8.40
C MET A 189 -22.44 -16.24 8.10
N ARG A 190 -21.37 -15.91 8.84
CA ARG A 190 -19.98 -16.28 8.47
C ARG A 190 -19.75 -17.78 8.28
N GLU A 191 -20.43 -18.62 9.05
CA GLU A 191 -20.32 -20.08 8.95
C GLU A 191 -20.79 -20.61 7.60
N GLY A 192 -21.69 -19.89 6.92
CA GLY A 192 -22.15 -20.22 5.57
C GLY A 192 -21.09 -20.05 4.49
N PHE A 193 -19.97 -19.38 4.77
CA PHE A 193 -18.84 -19.27 3.82
C PHE A 193 -17.86 -20.44 3.90
N LEU A 194 -18.00 -21.32 4.89
CA LEU A 194 -17.10 -22.45 5.05
C LEU A 194 -17.40 -23.53 4.00
N SER A 195 -16.37 -23.88 3.23
CA SER A 195 -16.48 -24.89 2.17
C SER A 195 -15.21 -25.74 2.08
N GLN A 196 -15.28 -26.85 1.35
CA GLN A 196 -14.10 -27.68 1.07
C GLN A 196 -13.04 -26.95 0.21
N GLU A 197 -13.38 -25.81 -0.42
CA GLU A 197 -12.42 -25.01 -1.18
C GLU A 197 -11.32 -24.41 -0.31
N ILE A 198 -11.53 -24.30 1.00
CA ILE A 198 -10.56 -23.80 1.99
C ILE A 198 -9.22 -24.52 1.84
N TYR A 199 -9.22 -25.86 1.70
CA TYR A 199 -7.99 -26.64 1.55
C TYR A 199 -7.14 -26.16 0.37
N GLY A 200 -7.78 -25.91 -0.78
CA GLY A 200 -7.11 -25.44 -1.98
C GLY A 200 -6.67 -23.97 -1.87
N ALA A 201 -7.55 -23.11 -1.36
CA ALA A 201 -7.29 -21.67 -1.24
C ALA A 201 -6.14 -21.37 -0.26
N PHE A 202 -6.17 -21.98 0.93
CA PHE A 202 -5.14 -21.79 1.96
C PHE A 202 -3.82 -22.44 1.53
N GLY A 203 -3.86 -23.63 0.90
CA GLY A 203 -2.66 -24.27 0.37
C GLY A 203 -1.95 -23.42 -0.69
N ARG A 204 -2.70 -22.89 -1.67
CA ARG A 204 -2.14 -21.98 -2.69
C ARG A 204 -1.61 -20.69 -2.06
N TYR A 205 -2.32 -20.15 -1.08
CA TYR A 205 -1.87 -18.95 -0.37
C TYR A 205 -0.54 -19.20 0.37
N ALA A 206 -0.43 -20.30 1.13
CA ALA A 206 0.80 -20.66 1.82
C ALA A 206 1.99 -20.82 0.87
N LEU A 207 1.80 -21.49 -0.27
CA LEU A 207 2.83 -21.60 -1.30
C LEU A 207 3.23 -20.23 -1.87
N SER A 208 2.26 -19.38 -2.18
CA SER A 208 2.55 -18.02 -2.67
C SER A 208 3.33 -17.17 -1.66
N GLN A 209 3.08 -17.37 -0.36
CA GLN A 209 3.82 -16.68 0.70
C GLN A 209 5.25 -17.19 0.79
N LEU A 210 5.46 -18.50 0.66
CA LEU A 210 6.78 -19.10 0.60
C LEU A 210 7.58 -18.59 -0.60
N ASP A 211 7.00 -18.63 -1.80
CA ASP A 211 7.64 -18.13 -3.03
C ASP A 211 8.07 -16.66 -2.88
N ARG A 212 7.21 -15.84 -2.25
CA ARG A 212 7.50 -14.43 -1.98
C ARG A 212 8.67 -14.26 -1.00
N LEU A 213 8.73 -15.07 0.05
CA LEU A 213 9.84 -15.06 1.01
C LEU A 213 11.15 -15.47 0.34
N GLU A 214 11.15 -16.55 -0.45
CA GLU A 214 12.33 -17.00 -1.20
C GLU A 214 12.81 -15.97 -2.21
N HIS A 215 11.88 -15.31 -2.92
CA HIS A 215 12.22 -14.25 -3.87
C HIS A 215 12.83 -13.04 -3.16
N ASN A 216 12.23 -12.60 -2.06
CA ASN A 216 12.75 -11.48 -1.26
C ASN A 216 14.14 -11.79 -0.68
N GLN A 217 14.37 -13.02 -0.22
CA GLN A 217 15.68 -13.44 0.26
C GLN A 217 16.73 -13.39 -0.85
N ARG A 218 16.43 -13.95 -2.03
CA ARG A 218 17.32 -13.86 -3.20
C ARG A 218 17.64 -12.43 -3.59
N LEU A 219 16.62 -11.55 -3.62
CA LEU A 219 16.82 -10.13 -3.88
C LEU A 219 17.73 -9.46 -2.83
N ALA A 220 17.57 -9.79 -1.55
CA ALA A 220 18.39 -9.25 -0.47
C ALA A 220 19.86 -9.68 -0.61
N GLU A 221 20.11 -10.95 -0.93
CA GLU A 221 21.45 -11.50 -1.17
C GLU A 221 22.14 -10.80 -2.35
N HIS A 222 21.46 -10.68 -3.49
CA HIS A 222 22.03 -10.05 -4.68
C HIS A 222 22.17 -8.52 -4.56
N ARG A 223 21.32 -7.86 -3.78
CA ARG A 223 21.38 -6.40 -3.58
C ARG A 223 22.73 -5.97 -3.02
N VAL A 224 23.29 -6.71 -2.06
CA VAL A 224 24.60 -6.39 -1.47
C VAL A 224 25.69 -6.49 -2.53
N THR A 225 25.72 -7.59 -3.28
CA THR A 225 26.69 -7.81 -4.35
C THR A 225 26.63 -6.73 -5.43
N ILE A 226 25.43 -6.34 -5.88
CA ILE A 226 25.25 -5.30 -6.90
C ILE A 226 25.71 -3.93 -6.37
N ILE A 227 25.38 -3.58 -5.12
CA ILE A 227 25.80 -2.31 -4.52
C ILE A 227 27.32 -2.23 -4.41
N ASP A 228 27.97 -3.30 -3.94
CA ASP A 228 29.44 -3.34 -3.85
C ASP A 228 30.09 -3.25 -5.23
N TRP A 229 29.53 -3.92 -6.23
CA TRP A 229 30.00 -3.86 -7.61
C TRP A 229 29.87 -2.44 -8.21
N LEU A 230 28.70 -1.81 -8.08
CA LEU A 230 28.44 -0.44 -8.55
C LEU A 230 29.30 0.62 -7.82
N ARG A 231 29.73 0.36 -6.58
CA ARG A 231 30.68 1.23 -5.88
C ARG A 231 32.08 1.20 -6.51
N VAL A 232 32.48 0.07 -7.09
CA VAL A 232 33.80 -0.11 -7.71
C VAL A 232 33.82 0.43 -9.13
N ASP A 233 32.78 0.16 -9.92
CA ASP A 233 32.63 0.70 -11.26
C ASP A 233 31.16 1.07 -11.54
N PRO A 234 30.80 2.36 -11.40
CA PRO A 234 29.43 2.82 -11.59
C PRO A 234 28.99 2.89 -13.06
N SER A 235 29.88 2.57 -14.01
CA SER A 235 29.62 2.68 -15.46
C SER A 235 29.33 1.35 -16.16
N LEU A 236 29.39 0.23 -15.44
CA LEU A 236 29.15 -1.10 -16.00
C LEU A 236 27.67 -1.34 -16.30
N GLU A 237 27.35 -1.61 -17.58
CA GLU A 237 26.02 -2.02 -18.00
C GLU A 237 25.76 -3.50 -17.65
N LEU A 238 24.52 -3.82 -17.29
CA LEU A 238 24.09 -5.18 -16.87
C LEU A 238 24.41 -6.28 -17.89
N ASP A 239 24.58 -5.92 -19.17
CA ASP A 239 24.81 -6.84 -20.28
C ASP A 239 26.32 -7.10 -20.54
N ALA A 240 27.22 -6.54 -19.75
CA ALA A 240 28.68 -6.67 -19.94
C ALA A 240 29.32 -7.82 -19.12
N ALA A 241 28.53 -8.62 -18.40
CA ALA A 241 28.99 -9.72 -17.53
C ALA A 241 28.74 -11.12 -18.12
#